data_AF-A0A8T9QBR0-F1
#
_entry.id   AF-A0A8T9QBR0-F1
#
_cell.length_a   1.000
_cell.length_b   1.000
_cell.length_c   1.000
_cell.angle_alpha   90.00
_cell.angle_beta   90.00
_cell.angle_gamma   90.00
#
_symmetry.space_group_name_H-M   'P 1'
#
loop_
_entity.id
_entity.type
_entity.pdbx_description
1 polymer ?
#
loop_
_entity_poly.entity_id
_entity_poly.type
_entity_poly.pdbx_seq_one_letter_code
_entity_poly.pdbx_strand_id
1 'polypeptide(L)'
;MQLSSTARLSQDVVSDFPLLLMPANSTKLRFKYSLLVRQFAQTPEEYAYWEQLKATTENLGSLFDPAPTQLTGNVRCLTDESEPVIGYVGASTVTEKRIFISSSDLPPTNFLNGYSCLPPDTVLLRDVSAYFSSPAVLPVYGVYSPMGGLLLGYAGAPADCVDCRRRGTNKRPDFWQ
;
A
#
# COMPACT_ATOMS: atom_id res chain seq x y z
N MET A 1 -13.96 -2.01 -2.85
CA MET A 1 -14.18 -0.97 -3.88
C MET A 1 -15.09 0.09 -3.28
N GLN A 2 -14.83 1.38 -3.52
CA GLN A 2 -15.66 2.46 -2.99
C GLN A 2 -16.62 2.94 -4.08
N LEU A 3 -17.93 2.92 -3.78
CA LEU A 3 -19.02 3.30 -4.69
C LEU A 3 -19.72 4.54 -4.13
N SER A 4 -20.11 5.45 -4.99
CA SER A 4 -20.92 6.63 -4.65
C SER A 4 -21.82 6.97 -5.83
N SER A 5 -23.05 7.41 -5.56
CA SER A 5 -24.02 7.80 -6.59
C SER A 5 -24.26 9.30 -6.55
N THR A 6 -24.19 9.96 -7.71
CA THR A 6 -24.55 11.37 -7.90
C THR A 6 -25.98 11.56 -8.41
N ALA A 7 -26.73 10.47 -8.64
CA ALA A 7 -28.06 10.51 -9.27
C ALA A 7 -29.10 11.36 -8.51
N ARG A 8 -28.87 11.62 -7.21
CA ARG A 8 -29.72 12.45 -6.35
C ARG A 8 -29.13 13.83 -6.05
N LEU A 9 -28.02 14.19 -6.70
CA LEU A 9 -27.35 15.47 -6.54
C LEU A 9 -27.70 16.39 -7.71
N SER A 10 -27.69 17.70 -7.46
CA SER A 10 -27.90 18.69 -8.52
C SER A 10 -26.71 18.82 -9.48
N GLN A 11 -25.56 18.27 -9.09
CA GLN A 11 -24.32 18.25 -9.86
C GLN A 11 -23.64 16.88 -9.71
N ASP A 12 -22.94 16.43 -10.75
CA ASP A 12 -22.15 15.18 -10.72
C ASP A 12 -20.83 15.35 -9.96
N VAL A 13 -20.93 15.74 -8.68
CA VAL A 13 -19.81 16.01 -7.80
C VAL A 13 -20.02 15.31 -6.47
N VAL A 14 -19.05 14.47 -6.10
CA VAL A 14 -18.95 13.89 -4.76
C VAL A 14 -17.90 14.68 -3.98
N SER A 15 -18.34 15.48 -3.00
CA SER A 15 -17.46 16.28 -2.14
C SER A 15 -17.07 15.54 -0.86
N ASP A 16 -15.95 15.94 -0.26
CA ASP A 16 -15.45 15.48 1.06
C ASP A 16 -15.35 13.95 1.20
N PHE A 17 -15.11 13.26 0.09
CA PHE A 17 -15.01 11.81 0.06
C PHE A 17 -13.66 11.33 0.64
N PRO A 18 -13.65 10.52 1.71
CA PRO A 18 -12.42 10.05 2.33
C PRO A 18 -11.72 9.00 1.43
N LEU A 19 -10.64 9.41 0.77
CA LEU A 19 -9.87 8.54 -0.12
C LEU A 19 -9.01 7.53 0.64
N LEU A 20 -8.38 7.96 1.74
CA LEU A 20 -7.48 7.12 2.52
C LEU A 20 -7.38 7.64 3.95
N LEU A 21 -7.53 6.74 4.92
CA LEU A 21 -7.34 7.01 6.33
C LEU A 21 -6.07 6.29 6.81
N MET A 22 -5.18 7.02 7.45
CA MET A 22 -3.98 6.44 8.07
C MET A 22 -3.56 7.22 9.32
N PRO A 23 -2.85 6.58 10.27
CA PRO A 23 -2.30 7.28 11.42
C PRO A 23 -1.34 8.40 10.99
N ALA A 24 -1.41 9.54 11.69
CA ALA A 24 -0.56 10.70 11.39
C ALA A 24 0.94 10.37 11.47
N ASN A 25 1.33 9.46 12.36
CA ASN A 25 2.72 9.03 12.58
C ASN A 25 3.18 7.87 11.66
N SER A 26 2.40 7.54 10.63
CA SER A 26 2.73 6.51 9.64
C SER A 26 4.08 6.77 8.97
N THR A 27 4.91 5.73 8.86
CA THR A 27 6.21 5.80 8.16
C THR A 27 6.09 6.24 6.71
N LYS A 28 4.93 5.97 6.06
CA LYS A 28 4.63 6.36 4.68
C LYS A 28 4.55 7.88 4.48
N LEU A 29 4.18 8.60 5.54
CA LEU A 29 4.03 10.07 5.53
C LEU A 29 5.33 10.80 5.92
N ARG A 30 6.37 10.06 6.32
CA ARG A 30 7.59 10.63 6.92
C ARG A 30 8.32 11.63 6.02
N PHE A 31 8.35 11.38 4.72
CA PHE A 31 9.10 12.20 3.76
C PHE A 31 8.16 12.86 2.76
N LYS A 32 7.64 12.07 1.83
CA LYS A 32 6.67 12.51 0.84
C LYS A 32 5.84 11.32 0.40
N TYR A 33 4.53 11.44 0.54
CA TYR A 33 3.57 10.42 0.13
C TYR A 33 2.97 10.78 -1.22
N SER A 34 2.88 9.82 -2.13
CA SER A 34 2.20 9.98 -3.41
C SER A 34 0.99 9.08 -3.47
N LEU A 35 -0.18 9.68 -3.70
CA LEU A 35 -1.45 8.99 -3.88
C LEU A 35 -1.91 9.19 -5.31
N LEU A 36 -2.05 8.10 -6.08
CA LEU A 36 -2.71 8.13 -7.37
C LEU A 36 -4.18 7.74 -7.17
N VAL A 37 -5.08 8.67 -7.45
CA VAL A 37 -6.52 8.47 -7.41
C VAL A 37 -7.00 8.25 -8.83
N ARG A 38 -7.79 7.19 -9.03
CA ARG A 38 -8.46 6.89 -10.31
C ARG A 38 -9.95 6.86 -10.05
N GLN A 39 -10.70 7.65 -10.80
CA GLN A 39 -12.15 7.71 -10.75
C GLN A 39 -12.71 7.16 -12.06
N PHE A 40 -13.70 6.27 -11.94
CA PHE A 40 -14.37 5.63 -13.06
C PHE A 40 -15.80 6.12 -13.09
N ALA A 41 -16.25 6.64 -14.23
CA ALA A 41 -17.68 6.87 -14.46
C ALA A 41 -18.39 5.51 -14.57
N GLN A 42 -19.59 5.37 -14.00
CA GLN A 42 -20.34 4.11 -14.05
C GLN A 42 -21.74 4.37 -14.59
N THR A 43 -22.27 3.40 -15.34
CA THR A 43 -23.68 3.42 -15.71
C THR A 43 -24.54 2.99 -14.52
N PRO A 44 -25.84 3.32 -14.50
CA PRO A 44 -26.75 2.87 -13.44
C PRO A 44 -26.77 1.33 -13.28
N GLU A 45 -26.69 0.59 -14.37
CA GLU A 45 -26.73 -0.88 -14.39
C GLU A 45 -25.44 -1.48 -13.80
N GLU A 46 -24.28 -0.91 -14.16
CA GLU A 46 -22.99 -1.30 -13.60
C GLU A 46 -22.93 -1.01 -12.10
N TYR A 47 -23.38 0.18 -11.69
CA TYR A 47 -23.47 0.57 -10.27
C TYR A 47 -24.34 -0.42 -9.49
N ALA A 48 -25.52 -0.76 -10.01
CA ALA A 48 -26.44 -1.71 -9.37
C ALA A 48 -25.82 -3.10 -9.19
N TYR A 49 -25.10 -3.59 -10.20
CA TYR A 49 -24.38 -4.86 -10.12
C TYR A 49 -23.34 -4.85 -9.00
N TRP A 50 -22.50 -3.82 -8.93
CA TRP A 50 -21.46 -3.73 -7.91
C TRP A 50 -22.02 -3.50 -6.50
N GLU A 51 -23.13 -2.78 -6.38
CA GLU A 51 -23.85 -2.59 -5.11
C GLU A 51 -24.42 -3.92 -4.60
N GLN A 52 -25.05 -4.71 -5.48
CA GLN A 52 -25.58 -6.04 -5.14
C GLN A 52 -24.45 -7.02 -4.77
N LEU A 53 -23.34 -7.02 -5.52
CA LEU A 53 -22.17 -7.85 -5.20
C LEU A 53 -21.60 -7.47 -3.82
N LYS A 54 -21.43 -6.16 -3.56
CA LYS A 54 -20.93 -5.67 -2.27
C LYS A 54 -21.84 -6.13 -1.14
N ALA A 55 -23.15 -5.93 -1.25
CA ALA A 55 -24.13 -6.36 -0.24
C ALA A 55 -24.05 -7.88 0.02
N THR A 56 -23.88 -8.69 -1.03
CA THR A 56 -23.80 -10.16 -0.89
C THR A 56 -22.49 -10.61 -0.24
N THR A 57 -21.37 -9.94 -0.52
CA THR A 57 -20.04 -10.31 0.02
C THR A 57 -19.77 -9.77 1.42
N GLU A 58 -20.32 -8.61 1.77
CA GLU A 58 -20.11 -7.95 3.08
C GLU A 58 -21.15 -8.36 4.13
N ASN A 59 -22.28 -8.95 3.72
CA ASN A 59 -23.21 -9.62 4.63
C ASN A 59 -22.57 -10.93 5.14
N LEU A 60 -21.87 -10.82 6.26
CA LEU A 60 -21.53 -11.95 7.12
C LEU A 60 -22.83 -12.53 7.68
N GLY A 61 -23.37 -13.53 6.98
CA GLY A 61 -24.68 -14.14 7.21
C GLY A 61 -25.07 -14.32 8.69
N SER A 62 -26.23 -13.79 9.06
CA SER A 62 -27.06 -14.19 10.20
C SER A 62 -28.10 -15.23 9.78
N LEU A 63 -28.63 -16.00 10.74
CA LEU A 63 -29.70 -17.00 10.53
C LEU A 63 -30.98 -16.43 9.89
N PHE A 64 -31.13 -15.10 9.88
CA PHE A 64 -32.28 -14.39 9.34
C PHE A 64 -31.95 -13.52 8.13
N ASP A 65 -30.73 -13.62 7.59
CA ASP A 65 -30.37 -12.82 6.43
C ASP A 65 -31.14 -13.29 5.18
N PRO A 66 -31.62 -12.36 4.35
CA PRO A 66 -32.31 -12.72 3.12
C PRO A 66 -31.40 -13.60 2.27
N ALA A 67 -31.96 -14.66 1.70
CA ALA A 67 -31.23 -15.53 0.78
C ALA A 67 -30.60 -14.67 -0.33
N PRO A 68 -29.32 -14.89 -0.67
CA PRO A 68 -28.64 -14.05 -1.65
C PRO A 68 -29.39 -14.12 -2.97
N THR A 69 -29.92 -12.97 -3.42
CA THR A 69 -30.52 -12.84 -4.74
C THR A 69 -29.46 -13.19 -5.78
N GLN A 70 -29.80 -14.03 -6.76
CA GLN A 70 -28.87 -14.43 -7.82
C GLN A 70 -28.27 -13.17 -8.46
N LEU A 71 -26.96 -12.99 -8.29
CA LEU A 71 -26.23 -11.88 -8.89
C LEU A 71 -26.05 -12.18 -10.38
N THR A 72 -26.91 -11.58 -11.20
CA THR A 72 -26.80 -11.65 -12.66
C THR A 72 -26.17 -10.36 -13.17
N GLY A 73 -25.13 -10.48 -13.99
CA GLY A 73 -24.57 -9.35 -14.73
C GLY A 73 -24.94 -9.41 -16.21
N ASN A 74 -24.09 -8.85 -17.07
CA ASN A 74 -24.30 -8.83 -18.52
C ASN A 74 -23.52 -9.91 -19.29
N VAL A 75 -22.91 -10.86 -18.57
CA VAL A 75 -22.16 -11.99 -19.15
C VAL A 75 -23.03 -13.24 -19.12
N ARG A 76 -23.03 -14.02 -20.22
CA ARG A 76 -23.79 -15.27 -20.34
C ARG A 76 -22.95 -16.37 -20.99
N CYS A 77 -23.23 -17.63 -20.62
CA CYS A 77 -22.69 -18.79 -21.30
C CYS A 77 -23.39 -18.97 -22.66
N LEU A 78 -22.62 -19.26 -23.71
CA LEU A 78 -23.14 -19.45 -25.06
C LEU A 78 -23.53 -20.91 -25.35
N THR A 79 -23.06 -21.85 -24.53
CA THR A 79 -23.30 -23.30 -24.69
C THR A 79 -24.42 -23.81 -23.80
N ASP A 80 -24.70 -23.14 -22.67
CA ASP A 80 -25.76 -23.49 -21.73
C ASP A 80 -26.36 -22.22 -21.11
N GLU A 81 -27.59 -21.87 -21.52
CA GLU A 81 -28.29 -20.68 -20.97
C GLU A 81 -28.75 -20.87 -19.52
N SER A 82 -28.79 -22.12 -19.02
CA SER A 82 -29.15 -22.42 -17.64
C SER A 82 -27.97 -22.32 -16.67
N GLU A 83 -26.75 -22.23 -17.21
CA GLU A 83 -25.54 -22.09 -16.41
C GLU A 83 -25.45 -20.69 -15.78
N PRO A 84 -25.40 -20.58 -14.45
CA PRO A 84 -25.29 -19.29 -13.79
C PRO A 84 -23.88 -18.70 -14.00
N VAL A 85 -23.79 -17.53 -14.62
CA VAL A 85 -22.53 -16.80 -14.80
C VAL A 85 -22.52 -15.52 -13.96
N ILE A 86 -21.45 -15.34 -13.19
CA ILE A 86 -21.23 -14.15 -12.38
C ILE A 86 -20.20 -13.27 -13.08
N GLY A 87 -20.57 -12.05 -13.42
CA GLY A 87 -19.65 -11.09 -14.03
C GLY A 87 -20.37 -9.94 -14.69
N TYR A 88 -19.74 -8.77 -14.69
CA TYR A 88 -20.18 -7.60 -15.40
C TYR A 88 -19.01 -7.01 -16.21
N VAL A 89 -19.26 -6.71 -17.48
CA VAL A 89 -18.32 -6.06 -18.38
C VAL A 89 -18.84 -4.66 -18.67
N GLY A 90 -18.14 -3.66 -18.13
CA GLY A 90 -18.41 -2.24 -18.36
C GLY A 90 -17.32 -1.56 -19.19
N ALA A 91 -17.65 -0.41 -19.76
CA ALA A 91 -16.69 0.49 -20.39
C ALA A 91 -16.90 1.89 -19.81
N SER A 92 -15.83 2.50 -19.29
CA SER A 92 -15.91 3.77 -18.57
C SER A 92 -14.77 4.70 -18.93
N THR A 93 -15.04 6.00 -18.83
CA THR A 93 -13.99 7.02 -18.82
C THR A 93 -13.29 7.01 -17.46
N VAL A 94 -11.97 7.16 -17.49
CA VAL A 94 -11.13 7.20 -16.28
C VAL A 94 -10.52 8.57 -16.14
N THR A 95 -10.75 9.19 -14.99
CA THR A 95 -10.06 10.42 -14.59
C THR A 95 -9.02 10.08 -13.53
N GLU A 96 -7.79 10.54 -13.74
CA GLU A 96 -6.68 10.27 -12.82
C GLU A 96 -6.15 11.56 -12.23
N LYS A 97 -5.86 11.54 -10.92
CA LYS A 97 -5.20 12.65 -10.24
C LYS A 97 -4.17 12.11 -9.28
N ARG A 98 -2.94 12.63 -9.38
CA ARG A 98 -1.88 12.36 -8.43
C ARG A 98 -1.81 13.48 -7.40
N ILE A 99 -1.82 13.09 -6.13
CA ILE A 99 -1.73 13.98 -4.98
C ILE A 99 -0.41 13.68 -4.28
N PHE A 100 0.33 14.73 -3.93
CA PHE A 100 1.52 14.63 -3.10
C PHE A 100 1.24 15.25 -1.74
N ILE A 101 1.69 14.58 -0.69
CA ILE A 101 1.60 15.04 0.69
C ILE A 101 3.02 15.04 1.23
N SER A 102 3.54 16.22 1.54
CA SER A 102 4.87 16.41 2.12
C SER A 102 4.75 16.56 3.64
N SER A 103 5.87 16.39 4.36
CA SER A 103 5.88 16.59 5.81
C SER A 103 5.46 18.00 6.25
N SER A 104 5.61 19.00 5.38
CA SER A 104 5.15 20.39 5.61
C SER A 104 3.64 20.56 5.55
N ASP A 105 2.94 19.65 4.89
CA ASP A 105 1.48 19.69 4.73
C ASP A 105 0.77 19.04 5.93
N LEU A 106 1.55 18.51 6.88
CA LEU A 106 1.09 17.76 8.04
C LEU A 106 1.42 18.52 9.33
N PRO A 107 0.61 18.36 10.39
CA PRO A 107 0.94 18.91 11.70
C PRO A 107 2.26 18.30 12.21
N PRO A 108 3.02 19.02 13.07
CA PRO A 108 4.25 18.51 13.65
C PRO A 108 4.04 17.13 14.29
N THR A 109 4.64 16.10 13.68
CA THR A 109 4.40 14.71 14.05
C THR A 109 5.72 13.97 14.19
N ASN A 110 5.87 13.24 15.28
CA ASN A 110 6.97 12.30 15.46
C ASN A 110 6.66 11.04 14.64
N PHE A 111 7.17 10.99 13.41
CA PHE A 111 7.03 9.81 12.56
C PHE A 111 7.78 8.63 13.18
N LEU A 112 7.11 7.48 13.22
CA LEU A 112 7.80 6.23 13.52
C LEU A 112 8.82 5.99 12.41
N ASN A 113 10.04 5.65 12.78
CA ASN A 113 11.07 5.31 11.80
C ASN A 113 10.75 3.94 11.17
N GLY A 114 10.04 3.05 11.89
CA GLY A 114 9.71 1.68 11.45
C GLY A 114 10.95 0.77 11.42
N TYR A 115 12.02 1.19 12.06
CA TYR A 115 13.32 0.54 12.03
C TYR A 115 13.73 0.11 13.44
N SER A 116 14.05 -1.17 13.60
CA SER A 116 14.80 -1.67 14.76
C SER A 116 16.22 -1.97 14.30
N CYS A 117 17.06 -0.94 14.29
CA CYS A 117 18.44 -1.02 13.83
C CYS A 117 19.40 -1.14 15.01
N LEU A 118 19.18 -2.13 15.87
CA LEU A 118 20.02 -2.39 17.04
C LEU A 118 20.91 -3.63 16.84
N PRO A 119 22.06 -3.47 16.17
CA PRO A 119 23.17 -4.44 16.09
C PRO A 119 24.28 -4.10 17.10
N PRO A 120 25.30 -4.96 17.28
CA PRO A 120 26.53 -4.59 17.97
C PRO A 120 27.24 -3.46 17.23
N ASP A 121 27.64 -2.45 18.00
CA ASP A 121 28.38 -1.27 17.53
C ASP A 121 29.74 -1.65 16.92
N THR A 122 30.37 -2.73 17.40
CA THR A 122 31.65 -3.22 16.85
C THR A 122 31.75 -4.74 16.91
N VAL A 123 31.95 -5.35 15.74
CA VAL A 123 32.31 -6.76 15.56
C VAL A 123 33.81 -6.83 15.32
N LEU A 124 34.56 -7.38 16.26
CA LEU A 124 36.02 -7.47 16.16
C LEU A 124 36.45 -8.33 14.97
N LEU A 125 37.61 -8.03 14.38
CA LEU A 125 38.13 -8.73 13.20
C LEU A 125 38.11 -10.27 13.30
N ARG A 126 38.37 -10.81 14.50
CA ARG A 126 38.35 -12.26 14.76
C ARG A 126 36.96 -12.90 14.60
N ASP A 127 35.90 -12.12 14.78
CA ASP A 127 34.51 -12.58 14.83
C ASP A 127 33.74 -12.26 13.54
N VAL A 128 34.35 -11.51 12.59
CA VAL A 128 33.72 -11.03 11.34
C VAL A 128 33.18 -12.19 10.50
N SER A 129 33.96 -13.25 10.32
CA SER A 129 33.59 -14.38 9.46
C SER A 129 32.36 -15.14 10.00
N ALA A 130 32.28 -15.32 11.32
CA ALA A 130 31.14 -15.96 11.96
C ALA A 130 29.92 -15.04 11.95
N TYR A 131 30.10 -13.76 12.31
CA TYR A 131 29.00 -12.83 12.54
C TYR A 131 28.32 -12.35 11.26
N PHE A 132 29.09 -12.12 10.18
CA PHE A 132 28.55 -11.70 8.88
C PHE A 132 28.37 -12.86 7.88
N SER A 133 28.38 -14.11 8.37
CA SER A 133 28.08 -15.29 7.55
C SER A 133 26.62 -15.31 7.06
N SER A 134 25.71 -14.70 7.81
CA SER A 134 24.29 -14.62 7.51
C SER A 134 23.93 -13.29 6.84
N PRO A 135 23.08 -13.28 5.80
CA PRO A 135 22.60 -12.05 5.17
C PRO A 135 21.59 -11.26 6.03
N ALA A 136 21.38 -11.67 7.29
CA ALA A 136 20.53 -10.96 8.23
C ALA A 136 21.18 -9.67 8.76
N VAL A 137 22.51 -9.65 8.90
CA VAL A 137 23.30 -8.52 9.40
C VAL A 137 24.43 -8.25 8.42
N LEU A 138 24.62 -6.99 8.06
CA LEU A 138 25.61 -6.57 7.07
C LEU A 138 26.63 -5.63 7.70
N PRO A 139 27.90 -5.68 7.28
CA PRO A 139 28.90 -4.71 7.70
C PRO A 139 28.58 -3.34 7.09
N VAL A 140 28.66 -2.28 7.89
CA VAL A 140 28.30 -0.91 7.49
C VAL A 140 29.55 -0.07 7.23
N TYR A 141 30.46 -0.01 8.22
CA TYR A 141 31.74 0.69 8.11
C TYR A 141 32.81 0.03 9.00
N GLY A 142 34.08 0.26 8.67
CA GLY A 142 35.21 -0.19 9.48
C GLY A 142 35.39 0.67 10.73
N VAL A 143 35.66 0.02 11.86
CA VAL A 143 35.97 0.67 13.13
C VAL A 143 37.47 0.62 13.33
N TYR A 144 38.10 1.79 13.49
CA TYR A 144 39.55 1.94 13.55
C TYR A 144 40.00 2.45 14.92
N SER A 145 41.19 2.04 15.35
CA SER A 145 41.85 2.54 16.54
C SER A 145 42.11 4.05 16.42
N PRO A 146 41.74 4.86 17.42
CA PRO A 146 42.06 6.29 17.45
C PRO A 146 43.57 6.56 17.45
N MET A 147 44.35 5.58 17.95
CA MET A 147 45.81 5.62 17.96
C MET A 147 46.33 4.70 16.87
N GLY A 148 46.76 5.29 15.75
CA GLY A 148 47.48 4.58 14.68
C GLY A 148 46.64 3.98 13.56
N GLY A 149 45.31 4.17 13.57
CA GLY A 149 44.45 3.82 12.42
C GLY A 149 44.34 2.33 12.12
N LEU A 150 44.68 1.46 13.09
CA LEU A 150 44.53 0.02 12.94
C LEU A 150 43.05 -0.35 12.86
N LEU A 151 42.66 -1.15 11.86
CA LEU A 151 41.31 -1.70 11.76
C LEU A 151 41.05 -2.65 12.93
N LEU A 152 40.08 -2.32 13.79
CA LEU A 152 39.68 -3.14 14.94
C LEU A 152 38.55 -4.12 14.59
N GLY A 153 37.70 -3.75 13.64
CA GLY A 153 36.53 -4.51 13.28
C GLY A 153 35.58 -3.75 12.38
N TYR A 154 34.33 -4.19 12.32
CA TYR A 154 33.27 -3.55 11.54
C TYR A 154 32.04 -3.30 12.41
N ALA A 155 31.40 -2.16 12.22
CA ALA A 155 30.04 -1.95 12.71
C ALA A 155 29.09 -2.81 11.85
N GLY A 156 28.20 -3.57 12.49
CA GLY A 156 27.16 -4.33 11.79
C GLY A 156 25.83 -3.60 11.83
N ALA A 157 24.89 -3.93 10.95
CA ALA A 157 23.48 -3.56 11.08
C ALA A 157 22.55 -4.56 10.40
N PRO A 158 21.30 -4.73 10.88
CA PRO A 158 20.34 -5.58 10.20
C PRO A 158 20.21 -5.14 8.73
N ALA A 159 20.14 -6.09 7.81
CA ALA A 159 20.11 -5.79 6.40
C ALA A 159 18.91 -4.90 6.00
N ASP A 160 17.79 -4.98 6.71
CA ASP A 160 16.62 -4.10 6.56
C ASP A 160 16.91 -2.61 6.86
N CYS A 161 18.00 -2.33 7.59
CA CYS A 161 18.41 -0.97 7.97
C CYS A 161 19.39 -0.34 6.98
N VAL A 162 20.08 -1.16 6.18
CA VAL A 162 21.17 -0.71 5.30
C VAL A 162 20.90 -0.99 3.82
N ASP A 163 20.07 -1.98 3.51
CA ASP A 163 19.64 -2.27 2.15
C ASP A 163 18.21 -1.76 1.90
N CYS A 164 18.13 -0.56 1.32
CA CYS A 164 16.85 0.06 0.97
C CYS A 164 16.00 -0.78 0.00
N ARG A 165 16.60 -1.73 -0.74
CA ARG A 165 15.89 -2.60 -1.69
C ARG A 165 15.03 -3.65 -1.00
N ARG A 166 15.23 -3.89 0.30
CA ARG A 166 14.37 -4.81 1.07
C ARG A 166 12.98 -4.27 1.34
N ARG A 167 12.78 -2.95 1.26
CA ARG A 167 11.49 -2.29 1.54
C ARG A 167 11.07 -1.29 0.46
N GLY A 168 11.88 -1.14 -0.58
CA GLY A 168 11.67 -0.16 -1.63
C GLY A 168 12.47 -0.49 -2.88
N THR A 169 12.56 0.50 -3.75
CA THR A 169 13.30 0.43 -4.99
C THR A 169 14.36 1.52 -5.02
N ASN A 170 15.54 1.21 -5.54
CA ASN A 170 16.58 2.20 -5.83
C ASN A 170 16.35 2.91 -7.17
N LYS A 171 15.30 2.53 -7.92
CA LYS A 171 14.88 3.21 -9.14
C LYS A 171 13.89 4.31 -8.77
N ARG A 172 14.26 5.55 -9.08
CA ARG A 172 13.37 6.71 -8.94
C ARG A 172 12.14 6.50 -9.84
N PRO A 173 10.91 6.56 -9.30
CA PRO A 173 9.69 6.56 -10.09
C PRO A 173 9.55 7.84 -10.93
N ASP A 174 8.97 7.72 -12.12
CA ASP A 174 8.82 8.84 -13.07
C ASP A 174 7.98 9.99 -12.54
N PHE A 175 7.03 9.68 -11.64
CA PHE A 175 6.16 10.68 -11.02
C PHE A 175 6.83 11.44 -9.86
N TRP A 176 8.05 11.10 -9.45
CA TRP A 176 8.69 11.70 -8.29
C TRP A 176 9.17 13.12 -8.61
N GLN A 177 8.58 14.12 -7.94
CA GLN A 177 8.96 15.54 -8.02
C GLN A 177 9.65 15.99 -6.75
#